data_AF-A0A2V5KRR4-F1
#
_entry.id   AF-A0A2V5KRR4-F1
#
_cell.length_a   1.000
_cell.length_b   1.000
_cell.length_c   1.000
_cell.angle_alpha   90.00
_cell.angle_beta   90.00
_cell.angle_gamma   90.00
#
_symmetry.space_group_name_H-M   'P 1'
#
loop_
_entity.id
_entity.type
_entity.pdbx_description
1 polymer ?
#
loop_
_entity_poly.entity_id
_entity_poly.type
_entity_poly.pdbx_seq_one_letter_code
_entity_poly.pdbx_strand_id
1 'polypeptide(L)'
;MNPKAFFGELKRRNVYKVAVAYAVAGWALSQGIAQVFPVFDVPNWAIRSIVVLIIIGLPIALVLAWMFELTPQGIKRAETADAMAATSRRNKRAWIYVVVIGGLVSIGLFFLGRYTAPTLTPLPAKSIAVLPFENLSEDKANAYFADGIQAEILTRLAKIADLKVISRTSTQQYQSKPANLDEIAKQLGVANVVEGSVQKAADQVRVNVQLVNVQTGSQLWAETYDRKLTDIFSVESEIAIRIATSLQAKLTGREEQALAAKPTNNPEAYDAYLRGLAFESRSNYSSDALFKAIDFYALAVRLDPNFALAWARLSGAHALLYFNRGDTTAARRDAAKEALENAQKLQPN
;
A
#
# COMPACT_ATOMS: atom_id res chain seq x y z
N MET A 1 47.22 7.56 -22.04
CA MET A 1 46.89 7.78 -23.47
C MET A 1 46.77 9.28 -23.70
N ASN A 2 47.47 9.82 -24.70
CA ASN A 2 47.54 11.27 -24.93
C ASN A 2 46.22 11.74 -25.60
N PRO A 3 45.35 12.51 -24.92
CA PRO A 3 43.99 12.80 -25.41
C PRO A 3 43.99 13.54 -26.75
N LYS A 4 45.01 14.38 -27.01
CA LYS A 4 45.14 15.10 -28.29
C LYS A 4 45.40 14.18 -29.49
N ALA A 5 46.08 13.04 -29.28
CA ALA A 5 46.32 12.05 -30.34
C ALA A 5 45.04 11.24 -30.66
N PHE A 6 44.29 10.85 -29.63
CA PHE A 6 43.02 10.13 -29.77
C PHE A 6 41.94 10.95 -30.50
N PHE A 7 41.81 12.24 -30.16
CA PHE A 7 40.90 13.16 -30.86
C PHE A 7 41.33 13.44 -32.32
N GLY A 8 42.64 13.44 -32.60
CA GLY A 8 43.16 13.53 -33.97
C GLY A 8 42.78 12.31 -34.82
N GLU A 9 42.79 11.13 -34.23
CA GLU A 9 42.45 9.86 -34.88
C GLU A 9 40.95 9.69 -35.16
N LEU A 10 40.10 10.14 -34.22
CA LEU A 10 38.65 10.24 -34.40
C LEU A 10 38.25 11.20 -35.53
N LYS A 11 39.00 12.31 -35.67
CA LYS A 11 38.79 13.30 -36.75
C LYS A 11 39.23 12.77 -38.11
N ARG A 12 40.31 11.96 -38.17
CA ARG A 12 40.84 11.38 -39.41
C ARG A 12 39.93 10.32 -40.02
N ARG A 13 39.17 9.58 -39.20
CA ARG A 13 38.28 8.47 -39.64
C ARG A 13 36.80 8.86 -39.77
N ASN A 14 36.45 10.15 -39.75
CA ASN A 14 35.05 10.64 -39.82
C ASN A 14 34.10 10.11 -38.73
N VAL A 15 34.59 9.48 -37.66
CA VAL A 15 33.77 8.86 -36.60
C VAL A 15 32.88 9.89 -35.89
N TYR A 16 33.34 11.15 -35.81
CA TYR A 16 32.54 12.25 -35.27
C TYR A 16 31.25 12.52 -36.07
N LYS A 17 31.24 12.29 -37.40
CA LYS A 17 30.03 12.46 -38.21
C LYS A 17 28.98 11.42 -37.86
N VAL A 18 29.41 10.19 -37.57
CA VAL A 18 28.52 9.11 -37.12
C VAL A 18 28.01 9.37 -35.71
N ALA A 19 28.86 9.88 -34.82
CA ALA A 19 28.45 10.31 -33.48
C ALA A 19 27.34 11.38 -33.53
N VAL A 20 27.52 12.39 -34.40
CA VAL A 20 26.54 13.47 -34.60
C VAL A 20 25.26 12.93 -35.25
N ALA A 21 25.37 12.11 -36.30
CA ALA A 21 24.20 11.52 -36.96
C ALA A 21 23.40 10.60 -36.02
N TYR A 22 24.09 9.82 -35.18
CA TYR A 22 23.45 8.95 -34.18
C TYR A 22 22.77 9.77 -33.08
N ALA A 23 23.40 10.86 -32.61
CA ALA A 23 22.79 11.75 -31.64
C ALA A 23 21.52 12.42 -32.20
N VAL A 24 21.55 12.88 -33.45
CA VAL A 24 20.39 13.50 -34.12
C VAL A 24 19.28 12.47 -34.35
N ALA A 25 19.60 11.28 -34.86
CA ALA A 25 18.63 10.22 -35.10
C ALA A 25 18.03 9.68 -33.79
N GLY A 26 18.86 9.47 -32.76
CA GLY A 26 18.43 9.04 -31.43
C GLY A 26 17.54 10.09 -30.75
N TRP A 27 17.86 11.38 -30.91
CA TRP A 27 17.01 12.47 -30.42
C TRP A 27 15.65 12.52 -31.15
N ALA A 28 15.64 12.43 -32.49
CA ALA A 28 14.42 12.42 -33.28
C ALA A 28 13.53 11.20 -32.96
N LEU A 29 14.13 10.02 -32.80
CA LEU A 29 13.42 8.80 -32.39
C LEU A 29 12.82 8.96 -30.98
N SER A 30 13.57 9.54 -30.05
CA SER A 30 13.10 9.82 -28.69
C SER A 30 11.90 10.77 -28.68
N GLN A 31 11.87 11.77 -29.56
CA GLN A 31 10.73 12.70 -29.70
C GLN A 31 9.48 11.98 -30.23
N GLY A 32 9.63 11.15 -31.26
CA GLY A 32 8.50 10.35 -31.79
C GLY A 32 7.92 9.40 -30.75
N ILE A 33 8.78 8.73 -29.98
CA ILE A 33 8.36 7.86 -28.88
C ILE A 33 7.61 8.65 -27.81
N ALA A 34 8.16 9.80 -27.38
CA ALA A 34 7.54 10.63 -26.35
C ALA A 34 6.15 11.16 -26.75
N GLN A 35 5.89 11.35 -28.05
CA GLN A 35 4.62 11.88 -28.53
C GLN A 35 3.58 10.80 -28.81
N VAL A 36 4.01 9.61 -29.24
CA VAL A 36 3.12 8.52 -29.65
C VAL A 36 2.79 7.59 -28.48
N PHE A 37 3.75 7.29 -27.60
CA PHE A 37 3.58 6.24 -26.59
C PHE A 37 2.59 6.57 -25.47
N PRO A 38 2.45 7.85 -25.03
CA PRO A 38 1.38 8.22 -24.12
C PRO A 38 -0.03 7.97 -24.67
N VAL A 39 -0.20 7.95 -26.01
CA VAL A 39 -1.49 7.63 -26.65
C VAL A 39 -1.88 6.16 -26.48
N PHE A 40 -0.89 5.29 -26.20
CA PHE A 40 -1.09 3.84 -26.04
C PHE A 40 -0.95 3.36 -24.59
N ASP A 41 -1.03 4.28 -23.60
CA ASP A 41 -0.88 3.97 -22.16
C ASP A 41 0.39 3.16 -21.81
N VAL A 42 1.48 3.39 -22.55
CA VAL A 42 2.73 2.65 -22.34
C VAL A 42 3.36 3.07 -21.00
N PRO A 43 3.71 2.13 -20.11
CA PRO A 43 4.29 2.46 -18.81
C PRO A 43 5.62 3.23 -18.92
N ASN A 44 5.84 4.18 -18.01
CA ASN A 44 7.05 5.02 -17.96
C ASN A 44 8.37 4.23 -17.86
N TRP A 45 8.35 3.03 -17.29
CA TRP A 45 9.53 2.17 -17.23
C TRP A 45 9.98 1.70 -18.62
N ALA A 46 9.04 1.44 -19.54
CA ALA A 46 9.35 0.99 -20.91
C ALA A 46 9.99 2.11 -21.73
N ILE A 47 9.50 3.35 -21.58
CA ILE A 47 10.10 4.54 -22.19
C ILE A 47 11.54 4.71 -21.71
N ARG A 48 11.79 4.60 -20.40
CA ARG A 48 13.13 4.71 -19.81
C ARG A 48 14.08 3.62 -20.33
N SER A 49 13.62 2.38 -20.47
CA SER A 49 14.43 1.29 -21.02
C SER A 49 14.89 1.58 -22.46
N ILE A 50 14.03 2.16 -23.30
CA ILE A 50 14.39 2.49 -24.69
C ILE A 50 15.43 3.62 -24.74
N VAL A 51 15.29 4.64 -23.90
CA VAL A 51 16.29 5.73 -23.82
C VAL A 51 17.65 5.18 -23.40
N VAL A 52 17.68 4.27 -22.41
CA VAL A 52 18.92 3.61 -21.99
C VAL A 52 19.52 2.77 -23.12
N LEU A 53 18.70 2.06 -23.90
CA LEU A 53 19.17 1.31 -25.08
C LEU A 53 19.79 2.22 -26.16
N ILE A 54 19.21 3.40 -26.41
CA ILE A 54 19.78 4.38 -27.35
C ILE A 54 21.16 4.83 -26.88
N ILE A 55 21.31 5.13 -25.58
CA ILE A 55 22.58 5.56 -24.97
C ILE A 55 23.63 4.45 -25.05
N ILE A 56 23.26 3.20 -24.77
CA ILE A 56 24.16 2.04 -24.85
C ILE A 56 24.54 1.72 -26.30
N GLY A 57 23.65 1.98 -27.25
CA GLY A 57 23.93 1.78 -28.67
C GLY A 57 24.96 2.76 -29.25
N LEU A 58 25.17 3.93 -28.64
CA LEU A 58 26.15 4.92 -29.09
C LEU A 58 27.60 4.37 -29.05
N PRO A 59 28.12 3.82 -27.93
CA PRO A 59 29.43 3.16 -27.91
C PRO A 59 29.59 2.10 -29.00
N ILE A 60 28.56 1.30 -29.26
CA ILE A 60 28.56 0.24 -30.26
C ILE A 60 28.65 0.84 -31.67
N ALA A 61 27.85 1.87 -31.95
CA ALA A 61 27.86 2.58 -33.23
C ALA A 61 29.23 3.25 -33.50
N LEU A 62 29.86 3.81 -32.47
CA LEU A 62 31.20 4.41 -32.59
C LEU A 62 32.28 3.37 -32.89
N VAL A 63 32.20 2.19 -32.27
CA VAL A 63 33.12 1.07 -32.54
C VAL A 63 32.94 0.53 -33.97
N LEU A 64 31.69 0.42 -34.44
CA LEU A 64 31.39 0.02 -35.82
C LEU A 64 31.88 1.05 -36.83
N ALA A 65 31.65 2.35 -36.58
CA ALA A 65 32.16 3.44 -37.41
C ALA A 65 33.69 3.51 -37.44
N TRP A 66 34.35 3.09 -36.36
CA TRP A 66 35.80 3.01 -36.32
C TRP A 66 36.35 1.81 -37.11
N MET A 67 35.59 0.72 -37.19
CA MET A 67 35.96 -0.52 -37.89
C MET A 67 35.64 -0.50 -39.40
N PHE A 68 34.56 0.18 -39.82
CA PHE A 68 34.12 0.28 -41.21
C PHE A 68 34.24 1.73 -41.71
N GLU A 69 35.21 1.99 -42.59
CA GLU A 69 35.31 3.31 -43.25
C GLU A 69 34.16 3.45 -44.27
N LEU A 70 33.15 4.28 -43.97
CA LEU A 70 32.15 4.69 -44.95
C LEU A 70 32.77 5.68 -45.94
N THR A 71 33.16 5.20 -47.12
CA THR A 71 33.54 6.03 -48.27
C THR A 71 32.30 6.44 -49.10
N PRO A 72 32.26 7.64 -49.72
CA PRO A 72 31.02 8.25 -50.21
C PRO A 72 30.60 7.85 -51.64
N GLN A 73 31.16 6.78 -52.23
CA GLN A 73 30.82 6.38 -53.60
C GLN A 73 30.56 4.88 -53.64
N GLY A 74 29.35 4.50 -54.05
CA GLY A 74 28.84 3.12 -54.05
C GLY A 74 29.66 2.11 -54.85
N ILE A 75 29.25 0.84 -54.71
CA ILE A 75 29.93 -0.37 -55.18
C ILE A 75 30.43 -0.25 -56.64
N LYS A 76 31.76 -0.27 -56.83
CA LYS A 76 32.40 -0.70 -58.09
C LYS A 76 33.60 -1.63 -57.81
N ARG A 77 33.53 -2.81 -58.43
CA ARG A 77 34.64 -3.75 -58.65
C ARG A 77 35.70 -3.04 -59.50
N ALA A 78 36.95 -3.00 -59.05
CA ALA A 78 38.08 -2.62 -59.89
C ALA A 78 39.02 -3.82 -60.01
N GLU A 79 39.09 -4.33 -61.24
CA GLU A 79 40.03 -5.32 -61.71
C GLU A 79 41.41 -4.65 -61.91
N THR A 80 42.45 -5.45 -61.73
CA THR A 80 43.85 -5.29 -62.16
C THR A 80 44.86 -4.55 -61.26
N ALA A 81 45.78 -5.40 -60.76
CA ALA A 81 47.23 -5.25 -60.63
C ALA A 81 47.76 -4.36 -59.49
N ASP A 82 48.03 -4.94 -58.32
CA ASP A 82 49.29 -5.65 -57.97
C ASP A 82 50.44 -4.70 -57.61
N ALA A 83 50.65 -4.54 -56.30
CA ALA A 83 51.96 -4.39 -55.70
C ALA A 83 51.89 -4.80 -54.22
N MET A 84 52.42 -6.00 -53.94
CA MET A 84 53.09 -6.45 -52.71
C MET A 84 52.42 -6.11 -51.36
N ALA A 85 51.73 -7.07 -50.75
CA ALA A 85 52.27 -8.14 -49.90
C ALA A 85 52.22 -7.81 -48.40
N ALA A 86 51.47 -8.65 -47.68
CA ALA A 86 51.51 -8.93 -46.24
C ALA A 86 51.31 -7.70 -45.30
N THR A 87 50.22 -7.57 -44.53
CA THR A 87 49.84 -8.51 -43.46
C THR A 87 48.54 -7.99 -42.81
N SER A 88 47.41 -8.68 -42.96
CA SER A 88 46.37 -8.72 -41.91
C SER A 88 45.29 -9.73 -42.29
N ARG A 89 45.52 -11.01 -41.99
CA ARG A 89 44.42 -11.91 -41.63
C ARG A 89 43.81 -11.37 -40.33
N ARG A 90 42.97 -10.34 -40.38
CA ARG A 90 42.35 -9.77 -39.18
C ARG A 90 40.86 -10.08 -39.15
N ASN A 91 40.63 -11.31 -38.71
CA ASN A 91 39.48 -11.86 -38.00
C ASN A 91 38.08 -11.66 -38.62
N LYS A 92 37.76 -12.48 -39.63
CA LYS A 92 36.37 -12.82 -40.02
C LYS A 92 35.50 -13.35 -38.87
N ARG A 93 36.10 -13.64 -37.70
CA ARG A 93 35.44 -14.07 -36.46
C ARG A 93 35.17 -12.93 -35.48
N ALA A 94 35.58 -11.69 -35.78
CA ALA A 94 35.34 -10.53 -34.90
C ALA A 94 33.83 -10.27 -34.66
N TRP A 95 33.00 -10.52 -35.68
CA TRP A 95 31.55 -10.41 -35.56
C TRP A 95 30.94 -11.44 -34.59
N ILE A 96 31.58 -12.60 -34.43
CA ILE A 96 31.17 -13.63 -33.45
C ILE A 96 31.30 -13.08 -32.03
N TYR A 97 32.37 -12.35 -31.73
CA TYR A 97 32.54 -11.73 -30.41
C TYR A 97 31.48 -10.65 -30.12
N VAL A 98 31.06 -9.89 -31.14
CA VAL A 98 29.98 -8.89 -30.99
C VAL A 98 28.64 -9.56 -30.70
N VAL A 99 28.31 -10.65 -31.40
CA VAL A 99 27.08 -11.42 -31.17
C VAL A 99 27.11 -12.11 -29.80
N VAL A 100 28.24 -12.67 -29.40
CA VAL A 100 28.40 -13.33 -28.09
C VAL A 100 28.31 -12.32 -26.95
N ILE A 101 28.98 -11.16 -27.05
CA ILE A 101 28.91 -10.11 -26.03
C ILE A 101 27.49 -9.51 -25.97
N GLY A 102 26.87 -9.23 -27.11
CA GLY A 102 25.48 -8.75 -27.18
C GLY A 102 24.49 -9.76 -26.58
N GLY A 103 24.68 -11.05 -26.84
CA GLY A 103 23.92 -12.13 -26.24
C GLY A 103 24.11 -12.22 -24.73
N LEU A 104 25.36 -12.17 -24.24
CA LEU A 104 25.67 -12.20 -22.81
C LEU A 104 25.16 -10.96 -22.06
N VAL A 105 25.21 -9.77 -22.67
CA VAL A 105 24.64 -8.55 -22.11
C VAL A 105 23.11 -8.61 -22.10
N SER A 106 22.49 -9.15 -23.15
CA SER A 106 21.03 -9.33 -23.21
C SER A 106 20.54 -10.34 -22.18
N ILE A 107 21.25 -11.46 -22.02
CA ILE A 107 21.01 -12.46 -20.97
C ILE A 107 21.24 -11.83 -19.60
N GLY A 108 22.34 -11.09 -19.42
CA GLY A 108 22.66 -10.35 -18.20
C GLY A 108 21.55 -9.38 -17.82
N LEU A 109 21.07 -8.54 -18.75
CA LEU A 109 19.96 -7.61 -18.53
C LEU A 109 18.63 -8.32 -18.29
N PHE A 110 18.35 -9.43 -18.98
CA PHE A 110 17.15 -10.24 -18.79
C PHE A 110 17.11 -10.85 -17.38
N PHE A 111 18.24 -11.38 -16.91
CA PHE A 111 18.34 -11.92 -15.56
C PHE A 111 18.43 -10.81 -14.49
N LEU A 112 19.11 -9.69 -14.76
CA LEU A 112 19.16 -8.55 -13.84
C LEU A 112 17.77 -7.94 -13.64
N GLY A 113 16.95 -7.84 -14.69
CA GLY A 113 15.55 -7.41 -14.58
C GLY A 113 14.68 -8.41 -13.80
N ARG A 114 15.04 -9.69 -13.82
CA ARG A 114 14.34 -10.76 -13.07
C ARG A 114 14.78 -10.85 -11.60
N TYR A 115 16.02 -10.47 -11.29
CA TYR A 115 16.56 -10.42 -9.92
C TYR A 115 16.38 -9.07 -9.22
N THR A 116 16.14 -7.99 -9.96
CA THR A 116 15.80 -6.65 -9.41
C THR A 116 14.30 -6.39 -9.38
N ALA A 117 13.48 -7.25 -9.99
CA ALA A 117 12.06 -7.30 -9.68
C ALA A 117 11.95 -7.63 -8.18
N PRO A 118 11.38 -6.72 -7.35
CA PRO A 118 11.24 -7.00 -5.94
C PRO A 118 10.45 -8.30 -5.83
N THR A 119 11.01 -9.30 -5.14
CA THR A 119 10.22 -10.42 -4.63
C THR A 119 9.22 -9.80 -3.66
N LEU A 120 8.09 -9.35 -4.19
CA LEU A 120 6.92 -9.00 -3.42
C LEU A 120 6.53 -10.29 -2.72
N THR A 121 6.88 -10.42 -1.44
CA THR A 121 6.19 -11.37 -0.57
C THR A 121 4.71 -11.11 -0.80
N PRO A 122 3.94 -12.07 -1.37
CA PRO A 122 2.57 -11.80 -1.72
C PRO A 122 1.84 -11.42 -0.44
N LEU A 123 1.39 -10.16 -0.37
CA LEU A 123 0.60 -9.70 0.76
C LEU A 123 -0.62 -10.62 0.86
N PRO A 124 -0.98 -11.11 2.05
CA PRO A 124 -2.12 -12.02 2.16
C PRO A 124 -3.35 -11.37 1.54
N ALA A 125 -3.96 -11.98 0.54
CA ALA A 125 -5.02 -11.33 -0.24
C ALA A 125 -6.21 -10.87 0.63
N LYS A 126 -6.46 -11.57 1.74
CA LYS A 126 -7.49 -11.30 2.75
C LYS A 126 -6.92 -10.59 3.98
N SER A 127 -6.00 -9.66 3.76
CA SER A 127 -5.47 -8.79 4.82
C SER A 127 -6.02 -7.38 4.69
N ILE A 128 -6.37 -6.80 5.84
CA ILE A 128 -7.09 -5.54 5.90
C ILE A 128 -6.57 -4.65 7.03
N ALA A 129 -6.40 -3.38 6.73
CA ALA A 129 -6.19 -2.32 7.71
C ALA A 129 -7.34 -1.32 7.64
N VAL A 130 -7.82 -0.87 8.80
CA VAL A 130 -8.81 0.20 8.88
C VAL A 130 -8.09 1.47 9.32
N LEU A 131 -8.03 2.47 8.44
CA LEU A 131 -7.44 3.77 8.76
C LEU A 131 -8.38 4.57 9.68
N PRO A 132 -7.87 5.58 10.41
CA PRO A 132 -8.71 6.48 11.17
C PRO A 132 -9.80 7.09 10.28
N PHE A 133 -11.05 7.12 10.74
CA PHE A 133 -12.12 7.73 9.97
C PHE A 133 -12.08 9.24 10.10
N GLU A 134 -12.35 9.94 9.00
CA GLU A 134 -12.44 11.40 8.99
C GLU A 134 -13.72 11.85 9.72
N ASN A 135 -13.60 12.77 10.68
CA ASN A 135 -14.77 13.39 11.31
C ASN A 135 -15.24 14.58 10.47
N LEU A 136 -16.41 14.47 9.85
CA LEU A 136 -17.06 15.51 9.07
C LEU A 136 -18.19 16.22 9.85
N SER A 137 -18.33 15.94 11.15
CA SER A 137 -19.30 16.64 12.01
C SER A 137 -18.87 18.08 12.23
N GLU A 138 -19.82 19.02 12.21
CA GLU A 138 -19.55 20.43 12.53
C GLU A 138 -19.11 20.61 13.98
N ASP A 139 -19.77 19.89 14.90
CA ASP A 139 -19.40 19.86 16.30
C ASP A 139 -18.20 18.92 16.53
N LYS A 140 -17.07 19.53 16.89
CA LYS A 140 -15.83 18.81 17.23
C LYS A 140 -15.99 17.89 18.44
N ALA A 141 -16.97 18.13 19.31
CA ALA A 141 -17.27 17.22 20.40
C ALA A 141 -17.72 15.84 19.90
N ASN A 142 -18.17 15.69 18.65
CA ASN A 142 -18.52 14.41 18.04
C ASN A 142 -17.32 13.64 17.44
N ALA A 143 -16.09 14.14 17.56
CA ALA A 143 -14.91 13.43 17.02
C ALA A 143 -14.72 12.02 17.60
N TYR A 144 -15.12 11.78 18.85
CA TYR A 144 -15.09 10.44 19.46
C TYR A 144 -15.94 9.44 18.68
N PHE A 145 -16.97 9.91 17.98
CA PHE A 145 -17.92 9.06 17.30
C PHE A 145 -17.25 8.41 16.07
N ALA A 146 -16.49 9.17 15.29
CA ALA A 146 -15.68 8.64 14.20
C ALA A 146 -14.64 7.61 14.70
N ASP A 147 -13.94 7.96 15.79
CA ASP A 147 -12.96 7.08 16.44
C ASP A 147 -13.61 5.77 16.94
N GLY A 148 -14.82 5.86 17.49
CA GLY A 148 -15.58 4.73 18.04
C GLY A 148 -16.10 3.80 16.97
N ILE A 149 -16.75 4.33 15.92
CA ILE A 149 -17.25 3.53 14.79
C ILE A 149 -16.11 2.79 14.09
N GLN A 150 -14.97 3.45 13.88
CA GLN A 150 -13.77 2.83 13.31
C GLN A 150 -13.30 1.64 14.16
N ALA A 151 -13.27 1.80 15.49
CA ALA A 151 -12.86 0.74 16.41
C ALA A 151 -13.86 -0.43 16.44
N GLU A 152 -15.16 -0.15 16.31
CA GLU A 152 -16.19 -1.18 16.31
C GLU A 152 -16.18 -2.00 15.01
N ILE A 153 -16.03 -1.34 13.85
CA ILE A 153 -15.84 -2.04 12.56
C ILE A 153 -14.63 -2.97 12.65
N LEU A 154 -13.51 -2.49 13.18
CA LEU A 154 -12.31 -3.31 13.36
C LEU A 154 -12.57 -4.49 14.32
N THR A 155 -13.30 -4.26 15.42
CA THR A 155 -13.68 -5.30 16.39
C THR A 155 -14.53 -6.39 15.73
N ARG A 156 -15.48 -6.01 14.87
CA ARG A 156 -16.30 -6.97 14.10
C ARG A 156 -15.48 -7.73 13.08
N LEU A 157 -14.64 -7.05 12.29
CA LEU A 157 -13.77 -7.69 11.30
C LEU A 157 -12.82 -8.69 11.95
N ALA A 158 -12.32 -8.40 13.16
CA ALA A 158 -11.43 -9.30 13.90
C ALA A 158 -12.10 -10.61 14.34
N LYS A 159 -13.44 -10.70 14.31
CA LYS A 159 -14.17 -11.95 14.58
C LYS A 159 -14.13 -12.92 13.39
N ILE A 160 -13.72 -12.47 12.20
CA ILE A 160 -13.71 -13.28 10.98
C ILE A 160 -12.34 -13.95 10.87
N ALA A 161 -12.29 -15.26 11.07
CA ALA A 161 -11.03 -16.01 11.11
C ALA A 161 -10.29 -16.03 9.77
N ASP A 162 -11.02 -15.91 8.65
CA ASP A 162 -10.46 -15.89 7.30
C ASP A 162 -9.90 -14.50 6.90
N LEU A 163 -9.97 -13.50 7.80
CA LEU A 163 -9.38 -12.18 7.61
C LEU A 163 -8.16 -11.96 8.51
N LYS A 164 -7.06 -11.50 7.91
CA LYS A 164 -5.93 -10.92 8.66
C LYS A 164 -6.20 -9.45 8.91
N VAL A 165 -6.66 -9.11 10.12
CA VAL A 165 -6.94 -7.72 10.51
C VAL A 165 -5.75 -7.10 11.24
N ILE A 166 -5.33 -5.91 10.81
CA ILE A 166 -4.29 -5.14 11.49
C ILE A 166 -4.88 -4.41 12.68
N SER A 167 -4.15 -4.39 13.80
CA SER A 167 -4.60 -3.73 15.01
C SER A 167 -4.75 -2.22 14.81
N ARG A 168 -5.71 -1.66 15.54
CA ARG A 168 -5.95 -0.20 15.57
C ARG A 168 -4.70 0.59 15.94
N THR A 169 -3.91 0.09 16.88
CA THR A 169 -2.68 0.77 17.35
C THR A 169 -1.65 0.94 16.24
N SER A 170 -1.58 0.00 15.29
CA SER A 170 -0.68 0.10 14.14
C SER A 170 -1.17 1.12 13.10
N THR A 171 -2.49 1.35 13.01
CA THR A 171 -3.06 2.30 12.04
C THR A 171 -3.24 3.71 12.60
N GLN A 172 -3.21 3.88 13.92
CA GLN A 172 -3.50 5.15 14.61
C GLN A 172 -2.57 6.32 14.25
N GLN A 173 -1.33 6.02 13.84
CA GLN A 173 -0.36 7.04 13.44
C GLN A 173 -0.62 7.66 12.06
N TYR A 174 -1.48 7.03 11.25
CA TYR A 174 -1.76 7.49 9.90
C TYR A 174 -2.94 8.46 9.86
N GLN A 175 -3.06 9.20 8.76
CA GLN A 175 -4.19 10.08 8.49
C GLN A 175 -5.36 9.30 7.90
N SER A 176 -6.55 9.90 7.91
CA SER A 176 -7.76 9.28 7.36
C SER A 176 -7.74 9.11 5.84
N LYS A 177 -7.04 10.00 5.13
CA LYS A 177 -6.80 9.95 3.68
C LYS A 177 -5.34 10.32 3.38
N PRO A 178 -4.41 9.37 3.55
CA PRO A 178 -3.00 9.62 3.32
C PRO A 178 -2.68 9.68 1.82
N ALA A 179 -1.74 10.54 1.42
CA ALA A 179 -1.30 10.63 0.02
C ALA A 179 -0.50 9.40 -0.45
N ASN A 180 0.00 8.58 0.47
CA ASN A 180 0.93 7.47 0.23
C ASN A 180 0.37 6.12 0.70
N LEU A 181 -0.87 5.81 0.31
CA LEU A 181 -1.55 4.57 0.68
C LEU A 181 -0.73 3.29 0.39
N ASP A 182 -0.02 3.27 -0.74
CA ASP A 182 0.89 2.18 -1.15
C ASP A 182 2.00 1.90 -0.15
N GLU A 183 2.59 2.95 0.43
CA GLU A 183 3.68 2.82 1.40
C GLU A 183 3.14 2.31 2.73
N ILE A 184 1.98 2.82 3.15
CA ILE A 184 1.31 2.43 4.38
C ILE A 184 0.91 0.96 4.32
N ALA A 185 0.32 0.51 3.23
CA ALA A 185 -0.07 -0.88 3.05
C ALA A 185 1.14 -1.84 3.09
N LYS A 186 2.29 -1.43 2.52
CA LYS A 186 3.55 -2.18 2.61
C LYS A 186 4.07 -2.24 4.05
N GLN A 187 4.07 -1.12 4.77
CA GLN A 187 4.50 -1.07 6.17
C GLN A 187 3.63 -1.94 7.09
N LEU A 188 2.31 -1.92 6.87
CA LEU A 188 1.34 -2.71 7.62
C LEU A 188 1.26 -4.17 7.16
N GLY A 189 1.82 -4.48 5.99
CA GLY A 189 1.77 -5.82 5.40
C GLY A 189 0.34 -6.26 5.07
N VAL A 190 -0.44 -5.35 4.46
CA VAL A 190 -1.83 -5.58 4.03
C VAL A 190 -2.04 -5.36 2.53
N ALA A 191 -2.95 -6.13 1.94
CA ALA A 191 -3.37 -5.97 0.54
C ALA A 191 -4.52 -4.97 0.37
N ASN A 192 -5.35 -4.79 1.40
CA ASN A 192 -6.53 -3.95 1.34
C ASN A 192 -6.58 -2.95 2.49
N VAL A 193 -7.13 -1.77 2.23
CA VAL A 193 -7.32 -0.72 3.23
C VAL A 193 -8.76 -0.24 3.21
N VAL A 194 -9.31 -0.02 4.40
CA VAL A 194 -10.61 0.62 4.61
C VAL A 194 -10.38 2.07 4.98
N GLU A 195 -10.99 2.95 4.21
CA GLU A 195 -11.07 4.38 4.47
C GLU A 195 -12.52 4.75 4.73
N GLY A 196 -12.74 5.82 5.47
CA GLY A 196 -14.10 6.26 5.75
C GLY A 196 -14.19 7.63 6.39
N SER A 197 -15.40 8.12 6.45
CA SER A 197 -15.75 9.35 7.16
C SER A 197 -17.06 9.19 7.91
N VAL A 198 -17.19 9.92 9.01
CA VAL A 198 -18.39 9.93 9.85
C VAL A 198 -18.81 11.35 10.10
N GLN A 199 -20.11 11.59 9.93
CA GLN A 199 -20.76 12.84 10.28
C GLN A 199 -21.93 12.53 11.21
N LYS A 200 -21.93 13.14 12.39
CA LYS A 200 -23.03 13.05 13.36
C LYS A 200 -23.66 14.42 13.53
N ALA A 201 -24.98 14.48 13.35
CA ALA A 201 -25.79 15.67 13.55
C ALA A 201 -27.02 15.27 14.38
N ALA A 202 -27.04 15.68 15.65
CA ALA A 202 -28.06 15.26 16.62
C ALA A 202 -28.21 13.72 16.67
N ASP A 203 -29.37 13.20 16.23
CA ASP A 203 -29.74 11.79 16.17
C ASP A 203 -29.46 11.13 14.80
N GLN A 204 -28.97 11.88 13.82
CA GLN A 204 -28.63 11.38 12.50
C GLN A 204 -27.12 11.16 12.35
N VAL A 205 -26.77 10.06 11.70
CA VAL A 205 -25.40 9.65 11.41
C VAL A 205 -25.29 9.30 9.94
N ARG A 206 -24.30 9.90 9.29
CA ARG A 206 -23.83 9.54 7.96
C ARG A 206 -22.46 8.89 8.07
N VAL A 207 -22.33 7.67 7.56
CA VAL A 207 -21.04 6.95 7.47
C VAL A 207 -20.73 6.69 6.01
N ASN A 208 -19.58 7.15 5.54
CA ASN A 208 -19.04 6.76 4.24
C ASN A 208 -17.91 5.76 4.47
N VAL A 209 -17.93 4.63 3.78
CA VAL A 209 -16.87 3.64 3.87
C VAL A 209 -16.49 3.19 2.47
N GLN A 210 -15.19 3.00 2.25
CA GLN A 210 -14.68 2.41 1.03
C GLN A 210 -13.58 1.39 1.34
N LEU A 211 -13.55 0.33 0.54
CA LEU A 211 -12.54 -0.71 0.56
C LEU A 211 -11.71 -0.61 -0.71
N VAL A 212 -10.40 -0.41 -0.53
CA VAL A 212 -9.44 -0.24 -1.62
C VAL A 212 -8.44 -1.39 -1.63
N ASN A 213 -8.23 -1.99 -2.80
CA ASN A 213 -7.11 -2.89 -3.03
C ASN A 213 -5.89 -2.07 -3.41
N VAL A 214 -4.89 -2.05 -2.53
CA VAL A 214 -3.76 -1.13 -2.67
C VAL A 214 -2.79 -1.55 -3.77
N GLN A 215 -2.70 -2.85 -4.07
CA GLN A 215 -1.82 -3.33 -5.14
C GLN A 215 -2.27 -2.89 -6.53
N THR A 216 -3.58 -2.80 -6.74
CA THR A 216 -4.18 -2.43 -8.04
C THR A 216 -4.68 -0.99 -8.07
N GLY A 217 -4.74 -0.31 -6.92
CA GLY A 217 -5.39 0.99 -6.77
C GLY A 217 -6.92 0.93 -6.97
N SER A 218 -7.52 -0.26 -7.04
CA SER A 218 -8.94 -0.40 -7.34
C SER A 218 -9.81 -0.25 -6.09
N GLN A 219 -10.89 0.50 -6.21
CA GLN A 219 -11.96 0.52 -5.21
C GLN A 219 -12.82 -0.72 -5.38
N LEU A 220 -12.73 -1.66 -4.42
CA LEU A 220 -13.48 -2.90 -4.43
C LEU A 220 -14.94 -2.70 -4.06
N TRP A 221 -15.21 -1.73 -3.18
CA TRP A 221 -16.54 -1.39 -2.71
C TRP A 221 -16.51 0.00 -2.06
N ALA A 222 -17.60 0.75 -2.18
CA ALA A 222 -17.85 1.96 -1.41
C ALA A 222 -19.35 2.15 -1.23
N GLU A 223 -19.74 2.63 -0.06
CA GLU A 223 -21.15 2.85 0.26
C GLU A 223 -21.31 3.96 1.31
N THR A 224 -22.47 4.62 1.24
CA THR A 224 -22.88 5.66 2.19
C THR A 224 -24.10 5.19 2.95
N TYR A 225 -24.03 5.31 4.28
CA TYR A 225 -25.08 4.92 5.20
C TYR A 225 -25.63 6.13 5.93
N ASP A 226 -26.88 6.47 5.63
CA ASP A 226 -27.64 7.48 6.35
C ASP A 226 -28.63 6.79 7.28
N ARG A 227 -28.40 6.88 8.59
CA ARG A 227 -29.19 6.21 9.61
C ARG A 227 -29.39 7.07 10.85
N LYS A 228 -30.41 6.70 11.63
CA LYS A 228 -30.54 7.20 13.00
C LYS A 228 -29.53 6.53 13.91
N LEU A 229 -29.15 7.19 14.99
CA LEU A 229 -28.24 6.67 16.00
C LEU A 229 -28.72 5.32 16.57
N THR A 230 -30.03 5.11 16.68
CA THR A 230 -30.64 3.84 17.11
C THR A 230 -30.37 2.67 16.17
N ASP A 231 -30.12 2.95 14.89
CA ASP A 231 -29.92 1.95 13.85
C ASP A 231 -28.45 1.77 13.48
N ILE A 232 -27.53 2.55 14.08
CA ILE A 232 -26.11 2.55 13.71
C ILE A 232 -25.44 1.18 13.92
N PHE A 233 -25.91 0.40 14.88
CA PHE A 233 -25.42 -0.97 15.13
C PHE A 233 -25.57 -1.89 13.91
N SER A 234 -26.66 -1.70 13.15
CA SER A 234 -26.90 -2.47 11.93
C SER A 234 -25.91 -2.11 10.83
N VAL A 235 -25.50 -0.83 10.76
CA VAL A 235 -24.55 -0.31 9.78
C VAL A 235 -23.18 -0.93 9.98
N GLU A 236 -22.66 -0.99 11.21
CA GLU A 236 -21.35 -1.60 11.49
C GLU A 236 -21.31 -3.08 11.11
N SER A 237 -22.42 -3.80 11.37
CA SER A 237 -22.58 -5.20 11.03
C SER A 237 -22.63 -5.39 9.52
N GLU A 238 -23.41 -4.56 8.84
CA GLU A 238 -23.51 -4.55 7.38
C GLU A 238 -22.15 -4.24 6.73
N ILE A 239 -21.43 -3.22 7.19
CA ILE A 239 -20.09 -2.87 6.71
C ILE A 239 -19.14 -4.07 6.85
N ALA A 240 -19.09 -4.72 8.02
CA ALA A 240 -18.21 -5.86 8.24
C ALA A 240 -18.54 -7.04 7.30
N ILE A 241 -19.83 -7.35 7.11
CA ILE A 241 -20.29 -8.40 6.20
C ILE A 241 -19.99 -8.04 4.73
N ARG A 242 -20.22 -6.80 4.33
CA ARG A 242 -19.92 -6.30 2.97
C ARG A 242 -18.43 -6.40 2.67
N ILE A 243 -17.58 -5.94 3.59
CA ILE A 243 -16.11 -6.08 3.46
C ILE A 243 -15.72 -7.55 3.32
N ALA A 244 -16.22 -8.42 4.20
CA ALA A 244 -15.93 -9.85 4.15
C ALA A 244 -16.33 -10.47 2.80
N THR A 245 -17.51 -10.11 2.30
CA THR A 245 -18.04 -10.57 1.01
C THR A 245 -17.21 -10.06 -0.17
N SER A 246 -16.85 -8.77 -0.18
CA SER A 246 -16.01 -8.16 -1.22
C SER A 246 -14.62 -8.80 -1.27
N LEU A 247 -14.07 -9.22 -0.13
CA LEU A 247 -12.80 -9.95 -0.03
C LEU A 247 -12.96 -11.46 -0.23
N GLN A 248 -14.18 -11.95 -0.49
CA GLN A 248 -14.51 -13.38 -0.60
C GLN A 248 -14.00 -14.20 0.60
N ALA A 249 -14.05 -13.58 1.79
CA ALA A 249 -13.76 -14.24 3.05
C ALA A 249 -14.88 -15.25 3.36
N LYS A 250 -14.50 -16.44 3.82
CA LYS A 250 -15.44 -17.46 4.25
C LYS A 250 -15.98 -17.06 5.61
N LEU A 251 -17.30 -16.90 5.68
CA LEU A 251 -18.02 -16.71 6.94
C LEU A 251 -18.66 -18.05 7.33
N THR A 252 -18.40 -18.47 8.56
CA THR A 252 -19.14 -19.56 9.20
C THR A 252 -20.47 -19.01 9.74
N GLY A 253 -21.50 -19.87 9.87
CA GLY A 253 -22.78 -19.42 10.44
C GLY A 253 -22.67 -18.85 11.86
N ARG A 254 -21.65 -19.28 12.64
CA ARG A 254 -21.35 -18.70 13.96
C ARG A 254 -20.78 -17.29 13.85
N GLU A 255 -19.90 -17.03 12.89
CA GLU A 255 -19.36 -15.68 12.63
C GLU A 255 -20.47 -14.74 12.14
N GLU A 256 -21.35 -15.21 11.24
CA GLU A 256 -22.50 -14.42 10.79
C GLU A 256 -23.42 -14.02 11.95
N GLN A 257 -23.72 -14.94 12.86
CA GLN A 257 -24.49 -14.65 14.07
C GLN A 257 -23.76 -13.67 14.99
N ALA A 258 -22.45 -13.83 15.18
CA ALA A 258 -21.64 -12.95 16.02
C ALA A 258 -21.46 -11.55 15.44
N LEU A 259 -21.54 -11.40 14.11
CA LEU A 259 -21.53 -10.13 13.40
C LEU A 259 -22.90 -9.45 13.42
N ALA A 260 -24.00 -10.21 13.35
CA ALA A 260 -25.37 -9.69 13.40
C ALA A 260 -25.83 -9.30 14.81
N ALA A 261 -25.14 -9.79 15.85
CA ALA A 261 -25.45 -9.47 17.23
C ALA A 261 -25.34 -7.96 17.49
N LYS A 262 -26.44 -7.38 18.01
CA LYS A 262 -26.45 -6.00 18.48
C LYS A 262 -25.73 -5.92 19.83
N PRO A 263 -24.77 -5.00 20.01
CA PRO A 263 -24.04 -4.86 21.28
C PRO A 263 -24.95 -4.44 22.44
N THR A 264 -25.95 -3.58 22.16
CA THR A 264 -26.95 -3.09 23.12
C THR A 264 -28.21 -2.64 22.37
N ASN A 265 -29.33 -2.50 23.08
CA ASN A 265 -30.55 -1.82 22.59
C ASN A 265 -30.73 -0.41 23.18
N ASN A 266 -29.78 0.06 24.00
CA ASN A 266 -29.80 1.36 24.65
C ASN A 266 -28.81 2.32 23.94
N PRO A 267 -29.29 3.32 23.18
CA PRO A 267 -28.43 4.25 22.46
C PRO A 267 -27.54 5.10 23.36
N GLU A 268 -28.00 5.48 24.56
CA GLU A 268 -27.20 6.23 25.52
C GLU A 268 -26.06 5.38 26.10
N ALA A 269 -26.32 4.10 26.38
CA ALA A 269 -25.29 3.14 26.78
C ALA A 269 -24.24 2.98 25.67
N TYR A 270 -24.69 2.98 24.41
CA TYR A 270 -23.79 2.92 23.27
C TYR A 270 -22.95 4.18 23.07
N ASP A 271 -23.55 5.36 23.23
CA ASP A 271 -22.80 6.62 23.16
C ASP A 271 -21.68 6.66 24.20
N ALA A 272 -22.00 6.27 25.45
CA ALA A 272 -21.03 6.14 26.52
C ALA A 272 -19.92 5.13 26.15
N TYR A 273 -20.29 3.98 25.59
CA TYR A 273 -19.34 2.98 25.12
C TYR A 273 -18.38 3.52 24.04
N LEU A 274 -18.89 4.22 23.03
CA LEU A 274 -18.07 4.81 21.97
C LEU A 274 -17.11 5.89 22.51
N ARG A 275 -17.55 6.69 23.49
CA ARG A 275 -16.66 7.64 24.19
C ARG A 275 -15.54 6.90 24.91
N GLY A 276 -15.86 5.79 25.58
CA GLY A 276 -14.86 4.92 26.20
C GLY A 276 -13.81 4.43 25.20
N LEU A 277 -14.25 3.93 24.02
CA LEU A 277 -13.35 3.47 22.96
C LEU A 277 -12.43 4.57 22.40
N ALA A 278 -12.95 5.80 22.31
CA ALA A 278 -12.16 6.95 21.86
C ALA A 278 -11.10 7.36 22.90
N PHE A 279 -11.41 7.29 24.19
CA PHE A 279 -10.43 7.53 25.25
C PHE A 279 -9.42 6.40 25.38
N GLU A 280 -9.85 5.14 25.26
CA GLU A 280 -8.97 3.96 25.25
C GLU A 280 -7.95 4.05 24.12
N SER A 281 -8.34 4.57 22.94
CA SER A 281 -7.41 4.80 21.82
C SER A 281 -6.24 5.71 22.20
N ARG A 282 -6.48 6.69 23.06
CA ARG A 282 -5.50 7.70 23.47
C ARG A 282 -4.72 7.24 24.71
N SER A 283 -5.14 6.14 25.34
CA SER A 283 -4.59 5.65 26.61
C SER A 283 -3.14 5.18 26.54
N ASN A 284 -2.63 4.82 25.35
CA ASN A 284 -1.22 4.47 25.16
C ASN A 284 -0.29 5.60 25.64
N TYR A 285 -0.75 6.86 25.53
CA TYR A 285 0.02 8.04 25.85
C TYR A 285 -0.36 8.69 27.18
N SER A 286 -1.44 8.25 27.85
CA SER A 286 -1.96 8.89 29.06
C SER A 286 -2.79 7.97 29.94
N SER A 287 -2.41 7.84 31.21
CA SER A 287 -3.23 7.15 32.21
C SER A 287 -4.55 7.87 32.51
N ASP A 288 -4.61 9.20 32.39
CA ASP A 288 -5.85 9.99 32.56
C ASP A 288 -6.90 9.60 31.51
N ALA A 289 -6.46 9.38 30.26
CA ALA A 289 -7.36 8.90 29.22
C ALA A 289 -7.92 7.50 29.55
N LEU A 290 -7.12 6.62 30.18
CA LEU A 290 -7.59 5.31 30.60
C LEU A 290 -8.62 5.39 31.73
N PHE A 291 -8.44 6.30 32.71
CA PHE A 291 -9.44 6.55 33.74
C PHE A 291 -10.76 7.05 33.15
N LYS A 292 -10.71 8.00 32.21
CA LYS A 292 -11.91 8.46 31.49
C LYS A 292 -12.60 7.34 30.73
N ALA A 293 -11.83 6.44 30.09
CA ALA A 293 -12.40 5.28 29.43
C ALA A 293 -13.16 4.38 30.41
N ILE A 294 -12.60 4.14 31.61
CA ILE A 294 -13.27 3.41 32.70
C ILE A 294 -14.58 4.10 33.10
N ASP A 295 -14.59 5.41 33.31
CA ASP A 295 -15.79 6.16 33.71
C ASP A 295 -16.91 6.01 32.66
N PHE A 296 -16.55 6.08 31.38
CA PHE A 296 -17.51 5.91 30.29
C PHE A 296 -18.00 4.46 30.15
N TYR A 297 -17.13 3.47 30.31
CA TYR A 297 -17.56 2.06 30.31
C TYR A 297 -18.43 1.73 31.53
N ALA A 298 -18.10 2.26 32.70
CA ALA A 298 -18.93 2.14 33.90
C ALA A 298 -20.30 2.78 33.71
N LEU A 299 -20.37 3.94 33.04
CA LEU A 299 -21.64 4.56 32.65
C LEU A 299 -22.42 3.67 31.68
N ALA A 300 -21.77 3.10 30.66
CA ALA A 300 -22.41 2.22 29.68
C ALA A 300 -23.07 1.01 30.33
N VAL A 301 -22.35 0.30 31.22
CA VAL A 301 -22.90 -0.87 31.93
C VAL A 301 -23.95 -0.52 32.98
N ARG A 302 -23.91 0.72 33.52
CA ARG A 302 -24.99 1.22 34.39
C ARG A 302 -26.27 1.50 33.61
N LEU A 303 -26.15 2.01 32.39
CA LEU A 303 -27.28 2.29 31.50
C LEU A 303 -27.86 1.02 30.87
N ASP A 304 -27.01 0.04 30.55
CA ASP A 304 -27.41 -1.28 30.11
C ASP A 304 -26.54 -2.38 30.76
N PRO A 305 -27.01 -3.00 31.85
CA PRO A 305 -26.30 -4.08 32.52
C PRO A 305 -26.08 -5.32 31.66
N ASN A 306 -26.83 -5.50 30.56
CA ASN A 306 -26.69 -6.63 29.64
C ASN A 306 -25.68 -6.36 28.52
N PHE A 307 -25.00 -5.20 28.52
CA PHE A 307 -24.04 -4.82 27.50
C PHE A 307 -22.69 -5.52 27.71
N ALA A 308 -22.61 -6.80 27.32
CA ALA A 308 -21.46 -7.68 27.55
C ALA A 308 -20.12 -7.09 27.07
N LEU A 309 -20.11 -6.43 25.92
CA LEU A 309 -18.90 -5.83 25.35
C LEU A 309 -18.39 -4.64 26.17
N ALA A 310 -19.29 -3.84 26.76
CA ALA A 310 -18.90 -2.76 27.67
C ALA A 310 -18.29 -3.30 28.96
N TRP A 311 -18.84 -4.39 29.52
CA TRP A 311 -18.24 -5.11 30.64
C TRP A 311 -16.84 -5.66 30.31
N ALA A 312 -16.66 -6.25 29.13
CA ALA A 312 -15.36 -6.77 28.70
C ALA A 312 -14.32 -5.65 28.56
N ARG A 313 -14.69 -4.51 27.99
CA ARG A 313 -13.82 -3.33 27.89
C ARG A 313 -13.49 -2.72 29.26
N LEU A 314 -14.48 -2.64 30.15
CA LEU A 314 -14.28 -2.18 31.53
C LEU A 314 -13.24 -3.05 32.25
N SER A 315 -13.42 -4.37 32.20
CA SER A 315 -12.46 -5.35 32.74
C SER A 315 -11.05 -5.13 32.18
N GLY A 316 -10.93 -5.04 30.85
CA GLY A 316 -9.65 -4.82 30.19
C GLY A 316 -8.96 -3.52 30.62
N ALA A 317 -9.72 -2.44 30.75
CA ALA A 317 -9.18 -1.14 31.19
C ALA A 317 -8.70 -1.17 32.65
N HIS A 318 -9.45 -1.83 33.56
CA HIS A 318 -9.01 -2.04 34.94
C HIS A 318 -7.75 -2.93 35.00
N ALA A 319 -7.71 -4.01 34.22
CA ALA A 319 -6.55 -4.90 34.15
C ALA A 319 -5.31 -4.18 33.63
N LEU A 320 -5.45 -3.32 32.61
CA LEU A 320 -4.37 -2.53 32.07
C LEU A 320 -3.79 -1.56 33.11
N LEU A 321 -4.63 -0.94 33.94
CA LEU A 321 -4.16 -0.11 35.05
C LEU A 321 -3.35 -0.92 36.08
N TYR A 322 -3.85 -2.11 36.42
CA TYR A 322 -3.23 -3.00 37.40
C TYR A 322 -1.87 -3.54 36.92
N PHE A 323 -1.81 -4.12 35.73
CA PHE A 323 -0.62 -4.81 35.24
C PHE A 323 0.42 -3.88 34.59
N ASN A 324 -0.03 -2.81 33.91
CA ASN A 324 0.86 -2.02 33.05
C ASN A 324 1.08 -0.59 33.55
N ARG A 325 0.21 -0.06 34.42
CA ARG A 325 0.28 1.34 34.89
C ARG A 325 0.50 1.48 36.39
N GLY A 326 0.72 0.37 37.11
CA GLY A 326 1.19 0.37 38.49
C GLY A 326 0.12 0.57 39.58
N ASP A 327 -1.17 0.60 39.24
CA ASP A 327 -2.27 0.61 40.22
C ASP A 327 -2.56 -0.82 40.70
N THR A 328 -1.66 -1.37 41.51
CA THR A 328 -1.70 -2.76 41.99
C THR A 328 -2.63 -2.97 43.20
N THR A 329 -3.63 -2.11 43.36
CA THR A 329 -4.57 -2.18 44.49
C THR A 329 -5.52 -3.39 44.35
N ALA A 330 -5.91 -3.97 45.49
CA ALA A 330 -6.90 -5.06 45.51
C ALA A 330 -8.23 -4.63 44.88
N ALA A 331 -8.67 -3.39 45.15
CA ALA A 331 -9.87 -2.81 44.55
C ALA A 331 -9.80 -2.80 43.01
N ARG A 332 -8.64 -2.45 42.41
CA ARG A 332 -8.48 -2.45 40.96
C ARG A 332 -8.58 -3.86 40.36
N ARG A 333 -7.93 -4.84 41.00
CA ARG A 333 -8.00 -6.25 40.61
C ARG A 333 -9.44 -6.79 40.71
N ASP A 334 -10.12 -6.49 41.81
CA ASP A 334 -11.46 -7.01 42.08
C ASP A 334 -12.48 -6.39 41.12
N ALA A 335 -12.37 -5.10 40.80
CA ALA A 335 -13.18 -4.45 39.76
C ALA A 335 -12.94 -5.06 38.36
N ALA A 336 -11.69 -5.37 38.00
CA ALA A 336 -11.39 -6.06 36.74
C ALA A 336 -12.07 -7.44 36.70
N LYS A 337 -11.97 -8.20 37.80
CA LYS A 337 -12.53 -9.55 37.90
C LYS A 337 -14.06 -9.54 37.85
N GLU A 338 -14.71 -8.64 38.60
CA GLU A 338 -16.17 -8.50 38.60
C GLU A 338 -16.70 -8.15 37.20
N ALA A 339 -16.04 -7.22 36.51
CA ALA A 339 -16.42 -6.85 35.15
C ALA A 339 -16.24 -8.03 34.17
N LEU A 340 -15.17 -8.82 34.32
CA LEU A 340 -14.96 -10.03 33.52
C LEU A 340 -16.04 -11.08 33.76
N GLU A 341 -16.38 -11.35 35.02
CA GLU A 341 -17.41 -12.32 35.41
C GLU A 341 -18.78 -11.92 34.84
N ASN A 342 -19.14 -10.63 34.88
CA ASN A 342 -20.36 -10.13 34.25
C ASN A 342 -20.32 -10.27 32.72
N ALA A 343 -19.20 -9.92 32.07
CA ALA A 343 -19.04 -10.08 30.63
C ALA A 343 -19.24 -11.55 30.20
N GLN A 344 -18.58 -12.48 30.89
CA GLN A 344 -18.65 -13.92 30.60
C GLN A 344 -20.03 -14.51 30.87
N LYS A 345 -20.73 -14.04 31.91
CA LYS A 345 -22.10 -14.46 32.21
C LYS A 345 -23.06 -14.10 31.08
N LEU A 346 -22.88 -12.93 30.47
CA LEU A 346 -23.72 -12.44 29.38
C LEU A 346 -23.32 -13.06 28.04
N GLN A 347 -22.01 -13.12 27.77
CA GLN A 347 -21.45 -13.66 26.55
C GLN A 347 -20.14 -14.42 26.85
N PRO A 348 -20.19 -15.74 27.00
CA PRO A 348 -19.03 -16.54 27.40
C PRO A 348 -18.00 -16.78 26.28
N ASN A 349 -18.29 -16.33 25.05
CA ASN A 349 -17.47 -16.56 23.85
C ASN A 349 -16.95 -15.27 23.23
#